data_AF-A0A4P2Q5L5-F1
#
_entry.id   AF-A0A4P2Q5L5-F1
#
_cell.length_a   1.000
_cell.length_b   1.000
_cell.length_c   1.000
_cell.angle_alpha   90.00
_cell.angle_beta   90.00
_cell.angle_gamma   90.00
#
_symmetry.space_group_name_H-M   'P 1'
#
loop_
_entity.id
_entity.type
_entity.pdbx_description
1 polymer ?
#
loop_
_entity_poly.entity_id
_entity_poly.type
_entity_poly.pdbx_seq_one_letter_code
_entity_poly.pdbx_strand_id
1 'polypeptide(L)'
;MLGPSPRTGPLLLGALLAALPGCEGADVFIPLPAQSGPAGVLDGAVTYSGPRPCTKDGRVVGAAIVLGFDARRLPPPEGLGASAASLDVIPGDELFRGLGPALRHAPDGALLCPEPDEAHVTVSGAFRLSPLPAGTYQVRGFYDHDGDFDPLFGIANQPTQGDVGGGAIENVGEVLAGAPPRYREIALGTPSAGGALEIPETGARVSGIAVTFGLPFPLERPIFHVAELITPSGVTPRPDEVVVASDYWLDTFSPTDPEGTEASLVRLRLAAGLPASEIAAAAKPPLSLPVGGATASTLTYARQDVNGDGALDAADHVPDAALLPALFPMAVFAKLEGDAGLVSQAAPTVLLQGLTIYEDLPTTAGQLGSETLNDPKESALIGLRPAALCLPPERPDEGVLVLSRERDRNDNEILPERDVPEVEAALSAQLGRTITIAYGCLPEGRYALSLVYGTGQAWTVPNEAGICAPSEPRTSAGACGQRPRLASQDVVVRIGPPDDPVYCAQNPTPEPCLPPP
;
A
#
# COMPACT_ATOMS: atom_id res chain seq x y z
N MET A 1 84.16 -32.91 -22.05
CA MET A 1 83.34 -33.21 -23.25
C MET A 1 81.89 -33.28 -22.81
N LEU A 2 80.96 -32.73 -23.59
CA LEU A 2 79.49 -32.88 -23.48
C LEU A 2 78.81 -32.39 -22.16
N GLY A 3 77.54 -31.99 -22.29
CA GLY A 3 76.67 -31.53 -21.19
C GLY A 3 75.53 -32.54 -20.91
N PRO A 4 74.27 -32.14 -20.60
CA PRO A 4 73.63 -30.83 -20.89
C PRO A 4 72.85 -30.17 -19.71
N SER A 5 72.04 -29.15 -20.05
CA SER A 5 71.09 -28.33 -19.25
C SER A 5 69.72 -28.36 -20.00
N PRO A 6 68.64 -27.58 -19.72
CA PRO A 6 68.21 -26.77 -18.55
C PRO A 6 67.00 -27.45 -17.85
N ARG A 7 65.96 -26.88 -17.18
CA ARG A 7 65.26 -25.57 -17.01
C ARG A 7 64.57 -25.57 -15.60
N THR A 8 64.08 -24.52 -14.93
CA THR A 8 64.06 -23.02 -15.03
C THR A 8 63.72 -22.43 -13.64
N GLY A 9 63.69 -21.09 -13.49
CA GLY A 9 63.07 -20.36 -12.36
C GLY A 9 62.33 -19.12 -12.88
N PRO A 10 62.32 -17.94 -12.20
CA PRO A 10 62.68 -17.64 -10.79
C PRO A 10 61.78 -16.54 -10.13
N LEU A 11 62.26 -15.91 -9.03
CA LEU A 11 61.84 -14.60 -8.42
C LEU A 11 60.52 -14.55 -7.60
N LEU A 12 60.25 -13.51 -6.78
CA LEU A 12 60.99 -12.91 -5.63
C LEU A 12 60.20 -11.68 -5.06
N LEU A 13 60.48 -11.32 -3.79
CA LEU A 13 59.93 -10.14 -3.06
C LEU A 13 58.39 -10.15 -2.85
N GLY A 14 57.81 -9.34 -1.95
CA GLY A 14 58.36 -8.35 -1.00
C GLY A 14 57.28 -7.89 -0.01
N ALA A 15 57.63 -7.18 1.07
CA ALA A 15 56.73 -6.88 2.20
C ALA A 15 56.52 -5.36 2.46
N LEU A 16 55.64 -5.03 3.44
CA LEU A 16 55.26 -3.69 3.97
C LEU A 16 54.36 -2.85 3.03
N LEU A 17 53.27 -2.16 3.44
CA LEU A 17 53.03 -1.28 4.60
C LEU A 17 51.54 -0.79 4.63
N ALA A 18 51.04 -0.30 5.78
CA ALA A 18 49.83 0.57 5.97
C ALA A 18 48.42 -0.03 5.63
N ALA A 19 47.28 0.40 6.22
CA ALA A 19 46.96 1.20 7.43
C ALA A 19 45.50 0.90 7.92
N LEU A 20 44.95 1.74 8.81
CA LEU A 20 43.64 1.60 9.50
C LEU A 20 42.41 1.97 8.62
N PRO A 21 41.20 1.99 9.22
CA PRO A 21 40.13 1.02 9.01
C PRO A 21 39.29 1.26 7.73
N GLY A 22 38.91 0.19 7.04
CA GLY A 22 38.03 0.23 5.87
C GLY A 22 36.67 -0.41 6.18
N CYS A 23 35.60 0.17 5.63
CA CYS A 23 34.20 -0.19 5.86
C CYS A 23 33.92 -1.71 5.82
N GLU A 24 33.34 -2.24 6.90
CA GLU A 24 32.50 -3.43 6.82
C GLU A 24 31.22 -3.01 6.08
N GLY A 25 31.05 -3.48 4.85
CA GLY A 25 29.78 -3.36 4.13
C GLY A 25 28.73 -4.29 4.73
N ALA A 26 27.45 -4.00 4.53
CA ALA A 26 26.39 -4.91 4.97
C ALA A 26 26.46 -6.23 4.18
N ASP A 27 26.81 -7.33 4.84
CA ASP A 27 26.98 -8.67 4.23
C ASP A 27 25.66 -9.30 3.70
N VAL A 28 24.54 -8.58 3.75
CA VAL A 28 23.24 -9.01 3.20
C VAL A 28 23.04 -8.43 1.80
N PHE A 29 23.91 -8.79 0.87
CA PHE A 29 23.62 -8.64 -0.56
C PHE A 29 22.56 -9.66 -0.95
N ILE A 30 21.28 -9.25 -0.98
CA ILE A 30 20.20 -10.09 -1.52
C ILE A 30 20.53 -10.35 -3.00
N PRO A 31 20.72 -11.61 -3.43
CA PRO A 31 20.87 -11.91 -4.84
C PRO A 31 19.51 -11.70 -5.51
N LEU A 32 19.33 -10.54 -6.14
CA LEU A 32 18.27 -10.36 -7.14
C LEU A 32 18.32 -11.56 -8.10
N PRO A 33 17.16 -12.18 -8.44
CA PRO A 33 17.15 -13.31 -9.35
C PRO A 33 17.84 -12.88 -10.65
N ALA A 34 18.86 -13.63 -11.06
CA ALA A 34 19.76 -13.21 -12.12
C ALA A 34 19.00 -13.11 -13.44
N GLN A 35 18.55 -11.89 -13.78
CA GLN A 35 17.95 -11.56 -15.07
C GLN A 35 19.05 -11.54 -16.13
N SER A 36 19.55 -12.71 -16.48
CA SER A 36 20.53 -12.95 -17.54
C SER A 36 19.84 -12.81 -18.90
N GLY A 37 19.58 -11.57 -19.29
CA GLY A 37 18.89 -11.26 -20.53
C GLY A 37 18.85 -9.75 -20.80
N PRO A 38 18.17 -9.34 -21.88
CA PRO A 38 17.98 -7.93 -22.21
C PRO A 38 17.01 -7.29 -21.20
N ALA A 39 17.43 -6.19 -20.57
CA ALA A 39 16.63 -5.49 -19.57
C ALA A 39 16.14 -4.13 -20.08
N GLY A 40 14.99 -3.71 -19.58
CA GLY A 40 14.52 -2.33 -19.62
C GLY A 40 15.18 -1.48 -18.54
N VAL A 41 15.43 -0.20 -18.85
CA VAL A 41 15.97 0.82 -17.95
C VAL A 41 15.15 2.10 -18.07
N LEU A 42 14.79 2.70 -16.93
CA LEU A 42 14.20 4.04 -16.86
C LEU A 42 15.16 4.95 -16.08
N ASP A 43 15.56 6.10 -16.64
CA ASP A 43 16.50 7.01 -16.00
C ASP A 43 16.22 8.49 -16.26
N GLY A 44 16.72 9.34 -15.36
CA GLY A 44 16.52 10.78 -15.45
C GLY A 44 16.97 11.51 -14.19
N ALA A 45 16.21 12.52 -13.80
CA ALA A 45 16.52 13.36 -12.65
C ALA A 45 15.30 13.58 -11.76
N VAL A 46 15.49 13.41 -10.45
CA VAL A 46 14.61 13.92 -9.40
C VAL A 46 14.93 15.38 -9.18
N THR A 47 13.91 16.23 -9.07
CA THR A 47 14.00 17.59 -8.54
C THR A 47 13.17 17.65 -7.26
N TYR A 48 13.85 17.82 -6.13
CA TYR A 48 13.23 18.07 -4.84
C TYR A 48 12.98 19.56 -4.67
N SER A 49 11.80 19.94 -4.18
CA SER A 49 11.42 21.32 -3.88
C SER A 49 10.56 21.39 -2.62
N GLY A 50 11.20 21.41 -1.45
CA GLY A 50 10.54 21.34 -0.14
C GLY A 50 11.38 21.95 0.99
N PRO A 51 11.08 21.61 2.25
CA PRO A 51 11.89 21.99 3.41
C PRO A 51 13.38 21.64 3.27
N ARG A 52 14.20 22.15 4.18
CA ARG A 52 15.60 21.70 4.29
C ARG A 52 15.63 20.34 5.02
N PRO A 53 16.54 19.43 4.69
CA PRO A 53 16.60 18.15 5.37
C PRO A 53 17.17 18.31 6.79
N CYS A 54 16.79 17.42 7.70
CA CYS A 54 17.50 17.29 8.96
C CYS A 54 18.95 16.81 8.74
N THR A 55 19.85 17.12 9.68
CA THR A 55 21.20 16.56 9.71
C THR A 55 21.51 15.92 11.06
N LYS A 56 22.38 14.91 11.05
CA LYS A 56 22.80 14.14 12.23
C LYS A 56 24.17 13.52 11.98
N ASP A 57 25.03 13.47 13.00
CA ASP A 57 26.38 12.89 12.92
C ASP A 57 27.24 13.44 11.76
N GLY A 58 26.97 14.69 11.34
CA GLY A 58 27.64 15.36 10.21
C GLY A 58 27.11 14.99 8.81
N ARG A 59 26.05 14.20 8.70
CA ARG A 59 25.39 13.81 7.45
C ARG A 59 23.98 14.39 7.34
N VAL A 60 23.46 14.40 6.12
CA VAL A 60 22.03 14.62 5.85
C VAL A 60 21.24 13.36 6.22
N VAL A 61 20.08 13.53 6.86
CA VAL A 61 19.14 12.46 7.22
C VAL A 61 18.21 12.14 6.05
N GLY A 62 17.90 10.86 5.86
CA GLY A 62 16.95 10.37 4.86
C GLY A 62 17.48 10.30 3.42
N ALA A 63 16.58 9.95 2.49
CA ALA A 63 16.91 9.75 1.07
C ALA A 63 15.72 10.02 0.13
N ALA A 64 16.01 10.36 -1.12
CA ALA A 64 15.00 10.34 -2.19
C ALA A 64 14.82 8.90 -2.70
N ILE A 65 13.64 8.33 -2.40
CA ILE A 65 13.19 7.02 -2.84
C ILE A 65 12.44 7.17 -4.17
N VAL A 66 12.91 6.50 -5.22
CA VAL A 66 12.30 6.52 -6.55
C VAL A 66 11.73 5.15 -6.89
N LEU A 67 10.47 5.09 -7.31
CA LEU A 67 9.68 3.88 -7.46
C LEU A 67 9.10 3.78 -8.88
N GLY A 68 9.34 2.67 -9.56
CA GLY A 68 8.73 2.34 -10.85
C GLY A 68 7.58 1.35 -10.69
N PHE A 69 6.34 1.78 -10.94
CA PHE A 69 5.15 0.93 -10.90
C PHE A 69 4.70 0.55 -12.31
N ASP A 70 4.34 -0.71 -12.54
CA ASP A 70 3.62 -1.14 -13.75
C ASP A 70 2.22 -0.50 -13.74
N ALA A 71 1.80 0.14 -14.83
CA ALA A 71 0.53 0.85 -14.91
C ALA A 71 -0.70 -0.06 -14.68
N ARG A 72 -0.55 -1.38 -14.84
CA ARG A 72 -1.60 -2.38 -14.55
C ARG A 72 -1.61 -2.83 -13.08
N ARG A 73 -0.66 -2.33 -12.28
CA ARG A 73 -0.42 -2.66 -10.87
C ARG A 73 0.05 -1.42 -10.09
N LEU A 74 -0.62 -0.28 -10.33
CA LEU A 74 -0.44 0.92 -9.52
C LEU A 74 -0.79 0.62 -8.05
N PRO A 75 -0.18 1.32 -7.07
CA PRO A 75 -0.60 1.21 -5.69
C PRO A 75 -2.00 1.82 -5.48
N PRO A 76 -2.69 1.50 -4.37
CA PRO A 76 -3.88 2.23 -3.95
C PRO A 76 -3.59 3.73 -3.75
N PRO A 77 -4.57 4.63 -4.00
CA PRO A 77 -5.95 4.34 -4.38
C PRO A 77 -6.17 3.99 -5.88
N GLU A 78 -5.24 4.33 -6.78
CA GLU A 78 -5.47 4.19 -8.24
C GLU A 78 -5.24 2.76 -8.78
N GLY A 79 -4.97 1.80 -7.91
CA GLY A 79 -4.75 0.40 -8.26
C GLY A 79 -4.59 -0.50 -7.05
N LEU A 80 -4.17 -1.73 -7.30
CA LEU A 80 -4.16 -2.84 -6.34
C LEU A 80 -2.78 -3.52 -6.23
N GLY A 81 -1.72 -2.83 -6.67
CA GLY A 81 -0.34 -3.27 -6.56
C GLY A 81 0.22 -3.07 -5.15
N ALA A 82 0.87 -4.10 -4.61
CA ALA A 82 1.48 -4.07 -3.28
C ALA A 82 2.96 -3.63 -3.26
N SER A 83 3.60 -3.43 -4.42
CA SER A 83 5.02 -3.09 -4.52
C SER A 83 5.38 -2.45 -5.87
N ALA A 84 6.51 -1.74 -5.89
CA ALA A 84 7.13 -1.26 -7.13
C ALA A 84 7.84 -2.40 -7.87
N ALA A 85 7.91 -2.32 -9.21
CA ALA A 85 8.63 -3.25 -10.07
C ALA A 85 10.15 -3.01 -10.06
N SER A 86 10.59 -1.80 -9.71
CA SER A 86 11.99 -1.44 -9.43
C SER A 86 12.04 -0.22 -8.51
N LEU A 87 13.13 -0.08 -7.77
CA LEU A 87 13.38 0.96 -6.78
C LEU A 87 14.83 1.47 -6.95
N ASP A 88 15.02 2.77 -6.75
CA ASP A 88 16.34 3.42 -6.67
C ASP A 88 16.37 4.43 -5.51
N VAL A 89 17.55 4.70 -4.96
CA VAL A 89 17.74 5.50 -3.73
C VAL A 89 18.86 6.52 -3.92
N ILE A 90 18.52 7.80 -3.80
CA ILE A 90 19.49 8.90 -3.80
C ILE A 90 19.68 9.38 -2.35
N PRO A 91 20.81 9.10 -1.68
CA PRO A 91 21.05 9.52 -0.30
C PRO A 91 21.00 11.05 -0.15
N GLY A 92 20.58 11.55 1.03
CA GLY A 92 20.57 12.99 1.32
C GLY A 92 21.92 13.68 1.08
N ASP A 93 23.04 13.02 1.44
CA ASP A 93 24.43 13.47 1.19
C ASP A 93 24.80 13.57 -0.31
N GLU A 94 24.01 12.96 -1.20
CA GLU A 94 24.10 13.16 -2.65
C GLU A 94 23.14 14.24 -3.13
N LEU A 95 21.84 14.12 -2.78
CA LEU A 95 20.80 15.03 -3.26
C LEU A 95 21.04 16.49 -2.85
N PHE A 96 21.46 16.73 -1.61
CA PHE A 96 21.70 18.07 -1.06
C PHE A 96 23.16 18.53 -1.14
N ARG A 97 24.04 17.76 -1.80
CA ARG A 97 25.47 18.06 -1.98
C ARG A 97 25.74 19.47 -2.50
N GLY A 98 24.83 20.00 -3.34
CA GLY A 98 24.91 21.36 -3.90
C GLY A 98 24.70 22.49 -2.89
N LEU A 99 24.09 22.24 -1.73
CA LEU A 99 23.90 23.26 -0.68
C LEU A 99 25.18 23.55 0.11
N GLY A 100 26.03 22.54 0.31
CA GLY A 100 27.33 22.68 0.97
C GLY A 100 27.24 23.47 2.29
N PRO A 101 27.93 24.63 2.43
CA PRO A 101 27.89 25.45 3.65
C PRO A 101 26.51 26.00 4.08
N ALA A 102 25.46 25.84 3.26
CA ALA A 102 24.10 26.19 3.64
C ALA A 102 23.39 25.10 4.46
N LEU A 103 23.96 23.89 4.56
CA LEU A 103 23.50 22.84 5.49
C LEU A 103 23.94 23.20 6.92
N ARG A 104 23.00 23.11 7.86
CA ARG A 104 23.24 23.33 9.29
C ARG A 104 23.56 21.98 9.94
N HIS A 105 24.62 21.92 10.75
CA HIS A 105 24.99 20.73 11.53
C HIS A 105 25.17 21.07 13.02
N ALA A 106 24.73 20.18 13.90
CA ALA A 106 24.96 20.32 15.34
C ALA A 106 26.45 20.05 15.69
N PRO A 107 27.12 20.89 16.51
CA PRO A 107 28.54 20.72 16.84
C PRO A 107 28.90 19.43 17.60
N ASP A 108 27.91 18.77 18.18
CA ASP A 108 28.00 17.52 18.94
C ASP A 108 27.48 16.29 18.18
N GLY A 109 27.04 16.47 16.93
CA GLY A 109 26.43 15.42 16.10
C GLY A 109 24.94 15.17 16.34
N ALA A 110 24.29 15.89 17.25
CA ALA A 110 22.86 15.75 17.51
C ALA A 110 21.99 15.98 16.26
N LEU A 111 20.77 15.43 16.27
CA LEU A 111 19.78 15.66 15.22
C LEU A 111 19.40 17.16 15.20
N LEU A 112 19.54 17.78 14.03
CA LEU A 112 19.19 19.17 13.78
C LEU A 112 18.34 19.27 12.51
N CYS A 113 17.03 19.48 12.71
CA CYS A 113 16.08 19.82 11.65
C CYS A 113 16.01 21.35 11.47
N PRO A 114 15.51 21.86 10.32
CA PRO A 114 15.19 23.27 10.18
C PRO A 114 13.98 23.67 11.05
N GLU A 115 13.76 24.98 11.18
CA GLU A 115 12.48 25.49 11.69
C GLU A 115 11.40 25.39 10.59
N PRO A 116 10.10 25.22 10.91
CA PRO A 116 9.03 25.09 9.92
C PRO A 116 8.83 26.30 8.98
N ASP A 117 9.41 27.46 9.30
CA ASP A 117 9.41 28.66 8.46
C ASP A 117 10.73 28.90 7.69
N GLU A 118 11.71 28.01 7.80
CA GLU A 118 12.98 28.14 7.06
C GLU A 118 12.75 27.92 5.56
N ALA A 119 13.28 28.83 4.73
CA ALA A 119 12.98 28.88 3.30
C ALA A 119 13.33 27.56 2.57
N HIS A 120 12.33 27.06 1.83
CA HIS A 120 12.42 25.86 0.99
C HIS A 120 13.62 25.90 0.04
N VAL A 121 14.15 24.72 -0.27
CA VAL A 121 15.29 24.52 -1.17
C VAL A 121 14.89 23.69 -2.38
N THR A 122 15.43 24.06 -3.54
CA THR A 122 15.32 23.26 -4.76
C THR A 122 16.67 22.63 -5.08
N VAL A 123 16.72 21.30 -5.17
CA VAL A 123 17.92 20.52 -5.52
C VAL A 123 17.56 19.38 -6.47
N SER A 124 18.55 18.81 -7.16
CA SER A 124 18.31 17.72 -8.11
C SER A 124 19.37 16.61 -8.01
N GLY A 125 18.93 15.36 -8.14
CA GLY A 125 19.78 14.17 -8.19
C GLY A 125 19.41 13.28 -9.39
N ALA A 126 20.34 12.47 -9.87
CA ALA A 126 20.09 11.51 -10.95
C ALA A 126 19.52 10.19 -10.39
N PHE A 127 18.64 9.52 -11.13
CA PHE A 127 18.10 8.20 -10.77
C PHE A 127 18.12 7.22 -11.95
N ARG A 128 18.09 5.92 -11.64
CA ARG A 128 18.02 4.81 -12.60
C ARG A 128 17.30 3.59 -12.03
N LEU A 129 16.08 3.34 -12.50
CA LEU A 129 15.32 2.12 -12.26
C LEU A 129 15.73 1.02 -13.25
N SER A 130 16.12 -0.15 -12.74
CA SER A 130 16.69 -1.26 -13.50
C SER A 130 16.84 -2.51 -12.60
N PRO A 131 16.72 -3.75 -13.12
CA PRO A 131 16.15 -4.12 -14.42
C PRO A 131 14.62 -4.07 -14.39
N LEU A 132 14.01 -3.71 -15.53
CA LEU A 132 12.56 -3.73 -15.71
C LEU A 132 12.18 -4.61 -16.92
N PRO A 133 11.09 -5.40 -16.85
CA PRO A 133 10.52 -6.06 -18.03
C PRO A 133 9.83 -5.04 -18.95
N ALA A 134 9.37 -5.50 -20.12
CA ALA A 134 8.57 -4.65 -21.01
C ALA A 134 7.19 -4.36 -20.42
N GLY A 135 6.68 -3.16 -20.66
CA GLY A 135 5.40 -2.70 -20.11
C GLY A 135 5.28 -1.18 -20.11
N THR A 136 4.16 -0.67 -19.61
CA THR A 136 3.93 0.75 -19.36
C THR A 136 4.14 1.02 -17.87
N TYR A 137 4.90 2.07 -17.55
CA TYR A 137 5.28 2.39 -16.18
C TYR A 137 4.89 3.81 -15.78
N GLN A 138 4.57 3.99 -14.51
CA GLN A 138 4.57 5.31 -13.85
C GLN A 138 5.77 5.37 -12.90
N VAL A 139 6.47 6.51 -12.88
CA VAL A 139 7.54 6.77 -11.90
C VAL A 139 7.00 7.72 -10.83
N ARG A 140 6.95 7.22 -9.60
CA ARG A 140 6.53 7.97 -8.40
C ARG A 140 7.67 7.94 -7.38
N GLY A 141 7.53 8.65 -6.26
CA GLY A 141 8.51 8.57 -5.19
C GLY A 141 8.33 9.67 -4.15
N PHE A 142 9.25 9.72 -3.20
CA PHE A 142 9.26 10.70 -2.13
C PHE A 142 10.68 10.91 -1.58
N TYR A 143 10.87 12.01 -0.86
CA TYR A 143 11.99 12.16 0.06
C TYR A 143 11.55 11.72 1.45
N ASP A 144 12.13 10.62 1.92
CA ASP A 144 12.14 10.19 3.33
C ASP A 144 12.90 11.25 4.14
N HIS A 145 12.23 11.90 5.10
CA HIS A 145 12.75 13.10 5.77
C HIS A 145 13.47 12.83 7.09
N ASP A 146 13.02 11.85 7.86
CA ASP A 146 13.53 11.54 9.21
C ASP A 146 14.37 10.25 9.29
N GLY A 147 14.38 9.45 8.22
CA GLY A 147 15.20 8.26 8.05
C GLY A 147 14.54 6.96 8.53
N ASP A 148 13.20 6.89 8.61
CA ASP A 148 12.47 5.72 9.10
C ASP A 148 12.08 4.68 8.02
N PHE A 149 12.16 5.06 6.73
CA PHE A 149 11.82 4.18 5.61
C PHE A 149 12.77 2.95 5.50
N ASP A 150 12.18 1.74 5.52
CA ASP A 150 12.89 0.50 5.17
C ASP A 150 12.09 -0.29 4.11
N PRO A 151 12.63 -0.50 2.90
CA PRO A 151 11.93 -1.22 1.83
C PRO A 151 11.76 -2.73 2.09
N LEU A 152 12.38 -3.28 3.14
CA LEU A 152 12.34 -4.70 3.48
C LEU A 152 11.21 -5.08 4.46
N PHE A 153 10.55 -4.11 5.11
CA PHE A 153 9.48 -4.35 6.08
C PHE A 153 8.20 -3.59 5.70
N GLY A 154 7.05 -4.27 5.59
CA GLY A 154 5.75 -3.66 5.29
C GLY A 154 5.32 -2.59 6.31
N ILE A 155 5.74 -2.75 7.55
CA ILE A 155 5.58 -1.75 8.63
C ILE A 155 6.43 -0.47 8.45
N ALA A 156 7.36 -0.41 7.49
CA ALA A 156 8.27 0.73 7.24
C ALA A 156 8.43 1.13 5.75
N ASN A 157 7.83 0.40 4.81
CA ASN A 157 8.05 0.60 3.36
C ASN A 157 7.15 1.65 2.68
N GLN A 158 6.67 2.67 3.39
CA GLN A 158 5.78 3.72 2.86
C GLN A 158 6.03 5.08 3.56
N PRO A 159 5.73 6.23 2.91
CA PRO A 159 6.03 7.54 3.47
C PRO A 159 5.22 7.89 4.72
N THR A 160 5.85 8.65 5.61
CA THR A 160 5.37 9.10 6.93
C THR A 160 5.04 10.60 6.93
N GLN A 161 4.83 11.22 8.11
CA GLN A 161 4.44 12.62 8.19
C GLN A 161 5.62 13.57 7.90
N GLY A 162 5.47 14.44 6.90
CA GLY A 162 6.50 15.44 6.53
C GLY A 162 7.44 15.01 5.40
N ASP A 163 7.40 13.73 5.01
CA ASP A 163 7.99 13.24 3.76
C ASP A 163 7.49 14.05 2.56
N VAL A 164 8.32 14.22 1.52
CA VAL A 164 7.97 15.06 0.36
C VAL A 164 7.78 14.20 -0.87
N GLY A 165 6.54 13.89 -1.20
CA GLY A 165 6.13 13.06 -2.33
C GLY A 165 6.11 13.74 -3.69
N GLY A 166 5.98 12.92 -4.72
CA GLY A 166 5.68 13.32 -6.10
C GLY A 166 6.00 12.24 -7.13
N GLY A 167 6.41 12.64 -8.34
CA GLY A 167 6.65 11.72 -9.44
C GLY A 167 6.92 12.40 -10.78
N ALA A 168 6.96 11.59 -11.84
CA ALA A 168 6.94 12.05 -13.22
C ALA A 168 5.49 12.40 -13.62
N ILE A 169 5.12 13.67 -13.49
CA ILE A 169 3.76 14.16 -13.80
C ILE A 169 3.72 14.95 -15.11
N GLU A 170 2.58 14.93 -15.79
CA GLU A 170 2.39 15.64 -17.07
C GLU A 170 1.71 17.02 -16.90
N ASN A 171 0.90 17.20 -15.85
CA ASN A 171 0.09 18.41 -15.63
C ASN A 171 0.67 19.38 -14.58
N VAL A 172 2.00 19.52 -14.51
CA VAL A 172 2.73 20.32 -13.49
C VAL A 172 2.07 21.69 -13.19
N GLY A 173 1.64 22.43 -14.21
CA GLY A 173 1.04 23.76 -14.03
C GLY A 173 -0.36 23.76 -13.37
N GLU A 174 -1.11 22.66 -13.50
CA GLU A 174 -2.41 22.45 -12.85
C GLU A 174 -2.20 22.01 -11.40
N VAL A 175 -1.23 21.13 -11.15
CA VAL A 175 -0.85 20.71 -9.78
C VAL A 175 -0.36 21.88 -8.94
N LEU A 176 0.42 22.79 -9.54
CA LEU A 176 0.82 24.06 -8.90
C LEU A 176 -0.34 25.04 -8.67
N ALA A 177 -1.52 24.79 -9.26
CA ALA A 177 -2.76 25.52 -9.02
C ALA A 177 -3.74 24.75 -8.09
N GLY A 178 -3.36 23.55 -7.60
CA GLY A 178 -4.14 22.74 -6.67
C GLY A 178 -4.85 21.52 -7.26
N ALA A 179 -4.69 21.21 -8.55
CA ALA A 179 -5.31 20.04 -9.18
C ALA A 179 -4.59 18.71 -8.82
N PRO A 180 -5.28 17.55 -8.92
CA PRO A 180 -4.64 16.24 -8.74
C PRO A 180 -3.48 15.97 -9.72
N PRO A 181 -2.43 15.24 -9.29
CA PRO A 181 -1.29 14.91 -10.13
C PRO A 181 -1.60 13.82 -11.16
N ARG A 182 -1.54 14.16 -12.44
CA ARG A 182 -1.57 13.19 -13.54
C ARG A 182 -0.17 12.62 -13.75
N TYR A 183 0.05 11.37 -13.34
CA TYR A 183 1.31 10.68 -13.55
C TYR A 183 1.47 10.23 -15.00
N ARG A 184 2.63 10.54 -15.58
CA ARG A 184 2.94 10.26 -16.98
C ARG A 184 3.23 8.77 -17.18
N GLU A 185 2.47 8.13 -18.04
CA GLU A 185 2.75 6.78 -18.52
C GLU A 185 4.00 6.73 -19.42
N ILE A 186 4.84 5.72 -19.21
CA ILE A 186 6.13 5.55 -19.87
C ILE A 186 6.22 4.12 -20.42
N ALA A 187 5.98 3.98 -21.73
CA ALA A 187 6.16 2.71 -22.43
C ALA A 187 7.65 2.34 -22.50
N LEU A 188 7.97 1.10 -22.10
CA LEU A 188 9.32 0.53 -22.08
C LEU A 188 9.35 -0.77 -22.89
N GLY A 189 10.18 -0.77 -23.94
CA GLY A 189 10.23 -1.82 -24.95
C GLY A 189 9.77 -1.33 -26.33
N THR A 190 9.56 -2.26 -27.26
CA THR A 190 9.03 -2.01 -28.60
C THR A 190 7.75 -2.81 -28.81
N PRO A 191 6.70 -2.26 -29.46
CA PRO A 191 5.51 -3.04 -29.80
C PRO A 191 5.85 -4.19 -30.76
N SER A 192 5.40 -5.38 -30.43
CA SER A 192 5.48 -6.56 -31.30
C SER A 192 4.35 -6.58 -32.34
N ALA A 193 4.34 -7.58 -33.21
CA ALA A 193 3.29 -7.73 -34.22
C ALA A 193 1.87 -7.91 -33.64
N GLY A 194 1.76 -8.26 -32.35
CA GLY A 194 0.49 -8.33 -31.61
C GLY A 194 0.18 -7.08 -30.77
N GLY A 195 0.99 -6.03 -30.83
CA GLY A 195 0.80 -4.78 -30.07
C GLY A 195 1.36 -4.79 -28.64
N ALA A 196 1.65 -5.96 -28.07
CA ALA A 196 2.32 -6.08 -26.77
C ALA A 196 3.74 -5.50 -26.80
N LEU A 197 4.19 -4.89 -25.70
CA LEU A 197 5.57 -4.40 -25.58
C LEU A 197 6.53 -5.55 -25.26
N GLU A 198 7.68 -5.58 -25.94
CA GLU A 198 8.76 -6.55 -25.75
C GLU A 198 10.11 -5.82 -25.58
N ILE A 199 11.05 -6.35 -24.78
CA ILE A 199 12.42 -5.80 -24.69
C ILE A 199 13.27 -6.40 -25.83
N PRO A 200 13.86 -5.59 -26.74
CA PRO A 200 14.76 -6.10 -27.79
C PRO A 200 16.03 -6.74 -27.22
N GLU A 201 16.72 -7.59 -28.00
CA GLU A 201 17.98 -8.24 -27.56
C GLU A 201 19.08 -7.26 -27.09
N THR A 202 19.03 -6.00 -27.53
CA THR A 202 19.92 -4.91 -27.11
C THR A 202 19.59 -4.31 -25.74
N GLY A 203 18.50 -4.72 -25.11
CA GLY A 203 17.83 -3.99 -24.02
C GLY A 203 17.00 -2.82 -24.55
N ALA A 204 16.26 -2.18 -23.64
CA ALA A 204 15.50 -0.95 -23.90
C ALA A 204 15.82 0.11 -22.84
N ARG A 205 15.81 1.39 -23.21
CA ARG A 205 16.09 2.49 -22.29
C ARG A 205 15.27 3.72 -22.60
N VAL A 206 14.62 4.30 -21.59
CA VAL A 206 13.98 5.61 -21.66
C VAL A 206 14.69 6.55 -20.69
N SER A 207 15.31 7.60 -21.23
CA SER A 207 16.13 8.55 -20.48
C SER A 207 15.52 9.95 -20.47
N GLY A 208 15.97 10.81 -19.54
CA GLY A 208 15.47 12.18 -19.43
C GLY A 208 14.10 12.27 -18.79
N ILE A 209 13.74 11.29 -17.95
CA ILE A 209 12.52 11.32 -17.16
C ILE A 209 12.69 12.38 -16.05
N ALA A 210 11.90 13.45 -16.12
CA ALA A 210 11.82 14.42 -15.05
C ALA A 210 10.86 13.89 -13.97
N VAL A 211 11.33 13.82 -12.73
CA VAL A 211 10.55 13.51 -11.53
C VAL A 211 10.60 14.74 -10.64
N THR A 212 9.46 15.18 -10.11
CA THR A 212 9.38 16.30 -9.17
C THR A 212 8.82 15.82 -7.85
N PHE A 213 9.54 16.08 -6.75
CA PHE A 213 9.04 15.93 -5.38
C PHE A 213 8.78 17.32 -4.80
N GLY A 214 7.58 17.53 -4.26
CA GLY A 214 7.15 18.84 -3.75
C GLY A 214 5.81 18.86 -3.02
N LEU A 215 5.21 17.71 -2.74
CA LEU A 215 3.97 17.57 -1.97
C LEU A 215 4.29 16.94 -0.61
N PRO A 216 4.32 17.72 0.50
CA PRO A 216 4.50 17.16 1.84
C PRO A 216 3.34 16.24 2.21
N PHE A 217 3.63 15.05 2.74
CA PHE A 217 2.62 14.14 3.26
C PHE A 217 2.09 14.65 4.61
N PRO A 218 0.78 14.96 4.73
CA PRO A 218 0.22 15.63 5.90
C PRO A 218 -0.13 14.67 7.04
N LEU A 219 -0.15 13.36 6.80
CA LEU A 219 -0.55 12.34 7.76
C LEU A 219 0.64 11.47 8.17
N GLU A 220 0.63 11.03 9.42
CA GLU A 220 1.43 9.89 9.85
C GLU A 220 0.81 8.60 9.31
N ARG A 221 1.62 7.54 9.15
CA ARG A 221 1.09 6.22 8.80
C ARG A 221 0.06 5.79 9.85
N PRO A 222 -1.14 5.35 9.42
CA PRO A 222 -2.22 5.02 10.32
C PRO A 222 -1.95 3.68 11.01
N ILE A 223 -1.12 3.65 12.04
CA ILE A 223 -1.06 2.48 12.92
C ILE A 223 -2.44 2.32 13.54
N PHE A 224 -3.05 1.15 13.39
CA PHE A 224 -4.36 0.85 13.96
C PHE A 224 -4.46 -0.60 14.42
N HIS A 225 -5.52 -0.90 15.16
CA HIS A 225 -5.94 -2.26 15.47
C HIS A 225 -7.47 -2.36 15.54
N VAL A 226 -8.01 -3.57 15.35
CA VAL A 226 -9.42 -3.85 15.67
C VAL A 226 -9.58 -3.80 17.20
N ALA A 227 -10.32 -2.82 17.70
CA ALA A 227 -10.55 -2.61 19.13
C ALA A 227 -11.90 -3.16 19.59
N GLU A 228 -12.90 -3.14 18.72
CA GLU A 228 -14.24 -3.69 18.97
C GLU A 228 -14.78 -4.35 17.70
N LEU A 229 -15.44 -5.50 17.86
CA LEU A 229 -16.19 -6.17 16.80
C LEU A 229 -17.69 -6.05 17.15
N ILE A 230 -18.41 -5.27 16.35
CA ILE A 230 -19.83 -4.95 16.52
C ILE A 230 -20.60 -5.79 15.49
N THR A 231 -21.19 -6.90 15.94
CA THR A 231 -21.89 -7.86 15.06
C THR A 231 -23.41 -7.81 15.21
N PRO A 232 -24.17 -8.10 14.14
CA PRO A 232 -25.57 -8.48 14.25
C PRO A 232 -25.75 -9.80 15.01
N SER A 233 -27.00 -10.12 15.31
CA SER A 233 -27.38 -11.28 16.14
C SER A 233 -27.02 -12.60 15.46
N GLY A 234 -26.08 -13.34 16.03
CA GLY A 234 -25.77 -14.72 15.62
C GLY A 234 -24.30 -14.96 15.26
N VAL A 235 -23.57 -13.92 14.82
CA VAL A 235 -22.12 -14.02 14.61
C VAL A 235 -21.43 -14.19 15.97
N THR A 236 -20.53 -15.17 16.08
CA THR A 236 -19.78 -15.41 17.32
C THR A 236 -18.37 -14.79 17.19
N PRO A 237 -18.07 -13.69 17.92
CA PRO A 237 -16.76 -13.06 17.85
C PRO A 237 -15.66 -13.97 18.44
N ARG A 238 -14.50 -14.05 17.78
CA ARG A 238 -13.27 -14.59 18.36
C ARG A 238 -12.31 -13.44 18.68
N PRO A 239 -11.43 -13.54 19.71
CA PRO A 239 -10.53 -12.45 20.08
C PRO A 239 -9.47 -12.08 19.02
N ASP A 240 -9.26 -12.97 18.05
CA ASP A 240 -8.18 -12.97 17.07
C ASP A 240 -8.66 -13.11 15.60
N GLU A 241 -9.94 -13.39 15.38
CA GLU A 241 -10.47 -13.73 14.05
C GLU A 241 -11.95 -13.30 13.90
N VAL A 242 -12.25 -12.47 12.90
CA VAL A 242 -13.62 -12.06 12.56
C VAL A 242 -14.19 -13.03 11.53
N VAL A 243 -14.90 -14.06 11.98
CA VAL A 243 -15.48 -15.08 11.08
C VAL A 243 -16.84 -14.64 10.55
N VAL A 244 -16.99 -14.69 9.23
CA VAL A 244 -18.20 -14.36 8.47
C VAL A 244 -18.50 -15.49 7.48
N ALA A 245 -19.76 -15.91 7.33
CA ALA A 245 -20.14 -16.98 6.42
C ALA A 245 -19.96 -16.56 4.94
N SER A 246 -19.61 -17.49 4.05
CA SER A 246 -19.43 -17.18 2.63
C SER A 246 -20.73 -16.77 1.90
N ASP A 247 -21.90 -17.14 2.43
CA ASP A 247 -23.23 -16.77 1.92
C ASP A 247 -23.91 -15.63 2.71
N TYR A 248 -23.14 -14.87 3.50
CA TYR A 248 -23.62 -13.93 4.51
C TYR A 248 -24.80 -13.07 4.03
N TRP A 249 -25.93 -13.20 4.71
CA TRP A 249 -27.21 -12.64 4.30
C TRP A 249 -27.64 -11.52 5.24
N LEU A 250 -27.63 -10.29 4.73
CA LEU A 250 -28.04 -9.06 5.44
C LEU A 250 -29.49 -9.18 5.93
N ASP A 251 -29.74 -8.85 7.20
CA ASP A 251 -31.10 -8.80 7.74
C ASP A 251 -31.92 -7.65 7.11
N THR A 252 -31.27 -6.54 6.78
CA THR A 252 -31.83 -5.41 6.03
C THR A 252 -30.73 -4.68 5.22
N PHE A 253 -31.05 -4.27 4.00
CA PHE A 253 -30.26 -3.33 3.20
C PHE A 253 -31.23 -2.39 2.47
N SER A 254 -31.33 -1.15 2.93
CA SER A 254 -32.30 -0.19 2.41
C SER A 254 -31.83 1.26 2.61
N PRO A 255 -31.73 2.08 1.55
CA PRO A 255 -31.46 3.51 1.67
C PRO A 255 -32.53 4.29 2.45
N THR A 256 -33.71 3.71 2.70
CA THR A 256 -34.76 4.30 3.55
C THR A 256 -34.69 3.85 5.01
N ASP A 257 -33.83 2.89 5.34
CA ASP A 257 -33.54 2.43 6.71
C ASP A 257 -32.01 2.31 6.93
N PRO A 258 -31.29 3.43 7.07
CA PRO A 258 -29.86 3.42 7.34
C PRO A 258 -29.53 2.83 8.72
N GLU A 259 -30.41 2.93 9.71
CA GLU A 259 -30.20 2.32 11.04
C GLU A 259 -30.25 0.79 10.96
N GLY A 260 -31.27 0.22 10.32
CA GLY A 260 -31.40 -1.22 10.07
C GLY A 260 -30.33 -1.77 9.13
N THR A 261 -29.93 -0.98 8.12
CA THR A 261 -28.81 -1.31 7.23
C THR A 261 -27.49 -1.37 8.00
N GLU A 262 -27.19 -0.37 8.84
CA GLU A 262 -25.98 -0.42 9.68
C GLU A 262 -26.03 -1.58 10.68
N ALA A 263 -27.18 -1.80 11.33
CA ALA A 263 -27.37 -2.91 12.25
C ALA A 263 -27.06 -4.28 11.62
N SER A 264 -27.36 -4.42 10.32
CA SER A 264 -27.14 -5.64 9.53
C SER A 264 -25.69 -5.86 9.09
N LEU A 265 -24.81 -4.86 9.20
CA LEU A 265 -23.40 -4.98 8.84
C LEU A 265 -22.57 -5.50 10.03
N VAL A 266 -21.70 -6.48 9.75
CA VAL A 266 -20.56 -6.81 10.62
C VAL A 266 -19.62 -5.61 10.62
N ARG A 267 -19.48 -4.94 11.76
CA ARG A 267 -18.72 -3.69 11.90
C ARG A 267 -17.48 -3.87 12.75
N LEU A 268 -16.38 -3.27 12.30
CA LEU A 268 -15.11 -3.18 13.02
C LEU A 268 -14.96 -1.74 13.53
N ARG A 269 -14.77 -1.55 14.83
CA ARG A 269 -14.20 -0.31 15.35
C ARG A 269 -12.69 -0.45 15.35
N LEU A 270 -12.03 0.31 14.50
CA LEU A 270 -10.59 0.39 14.44
C LEU A 270 -10.15 1.53 15.35
N ALA A 271 -9.30 1.26 16.33
CA ALA A 271 -8.69 2.32 17.14
C ALA A 271 -7.32 2.67 16.59
N ALA A 272 -6.98 3.96 16.62
CA ALA A 272 -5.67 4.45 16.26
C ALA A 272 -4.60 4.00 17.28
N GLY A 273 -3.38 3.81 16.80
CA GLY A 273 -2.27 3.27 17.58
C GLY A 273 -2.48 1.80 17.95
N LEU A 274 -1.98 1.44 19.14
CA LEU A 274 -1.94 0.07 19.66
C LEU A 274 -2.53 0.00 21.08
N PRO A 275 -2.97 -1.18 21.56
CA PRO A 275 -3.36 -1.35 22.95
C PRO A 275 -2.25 -0.91 23.90
N ALA A 276 -2.60 -0.28 25.02
CA ALA A 276 -1.64 0.31 25.96
C ALA A 276 -0.59 -0.70 26.52
N SER A 277 -0.92 -2.00 26.53
CA SER A 277 -0.01 -3.09 26.88
C SER A 277 1.10 -3.36 25.86
N GLU A 278 0.93 -2.94 24.61
CA GLU A 278 1.82 -3.25 23.48
C GLU A 278 2.74 -2.09 23.12
N ILE A 279 2.31 -0.83 23.33
CA ILE A 279 3.05 0.41 23.03
C ILE A 279 4.53 0.34 23.50
N ALA A 280 4.76 -0.06 24.75
CA ALA A 280 6.10 -0.09 25.35
C ALA A 280 7.03 -1.21 24.82
N ALA A 281 6.52 -2.11 23.96
CA ALA A 281 7.29 -3.09 23.20
C ALA A 281 7.40 -2.71 21.72
N ALA A 282 6.36 -2.09 21.16
CA ALA A 282 6.32 -1.60 19.78
C ALA A 282 7.29 -0.44 19.52
N ALA A 283 7.36 0.53 20.43
CA ALA A 283 8.25 1.70 20.35
C ALA A 283 9.74 1.39 20.63
N LYS A 284 10.18 0.15 20.37
CA LYS A 284 11.55 -0.31 20.62
C LYS A 284 12.04 -1.17 19.46
N PRO A 285 13.36 -1.18 19.18
CA PRO A 285 13.95 -2.12 18.23
C PRO A 285 13.59 -3.58 18.57
N PRO A 286 13.28 -4.42 17.57
CA PRO A 286 13.39 -4.15 16.14
C PRO A 286 12.11 -3.53 15.50
N LEU A 287 11.05 -3.27 16.27
CA LEU A 287 9.76 -2.79 15.71
C LEU A 287 9.74 -1.28 15.52
N SER A 288 10.31 -0.52 16.47
CA SER A 288 10.56 0.93 16.42
C SER A 288 9.36 1.81 16.04
N LEU A 289 8.12 1.33 16.21
CA LEU A 289 6.92 1.99 15.70
C LEU A 289 6.68 3.37 16.36
N PRO A 290 6.20 4.38 15.60
CA PRO A 290 5.84 5.71 16.12
C PRO A 290 4.57 5.67 17.00
N VAL A 291 4.69 5.08 18.19
CA VAL A 291 3.59 4.94 19.18
C VAL A 291 4.02 5.39 20.57
N GLY A 292 3.08 5.97 21.33
CA GLY A 292 3.36 6.47 22.69
C GLY A 292 4.18 7.77 22.74
N GLY A 293 4.23 8.51 21.63
CA GLY A 293 4.76 9.87 21.57
C GLY A 293 3.86 10.90 22.27
N ALA A 294 4.21 12.18 22.14
CA ALA A 294 3.40 13.29 22.69
C ALA A 294 2.14 13.58 21.85
N THR A 295 2.18 13.25 20.56
CA THR A 295 1.02 13.19 19.66
C THR A 295 0.35 11.81 19.77
N ALA A 296 -0.98 11.79 19.89
CA ALA A 296 -1.75 10.57 19.73
C ALA A 296 -1.84 10.21 18.24
N SER A 297 -1.73 8.92 17.91
CA SER A 297 -2.10 8.42 16.60
C SER A 297 -3.58 8.72 16.34
N THR A 298 -3.94 9.06 15.11
CA THR A 298 -5.34 9.34 14.73
C THR A 298 -5.68 8.67 13.39
N LEU A 299 -6.96 8.41 13.18
CA LEU A 299 -7.52 8.02 11.89
C LEU A 299 -8.31 9.22 11.36
N THR A 300 -7.74 9.92 10.38
CA THR A 300 -8.39 11.07 9.74
C THR A 300 -9.49 10.58 8.81
N TYR A 301 -10.70 11.14 8.95
CA TYR A 301 -11.75 11.03 7.95
C TYR A 301 -11.61 12.14 6.92
N ALA A 302 -11.79 11.78 5.65
CA ALA A 302 -11.92 12.74 4.55
C ALA A 302 -12.91 12.22 3.50
N ARG A 303 -13.45 13.10 2.66
CA ARG A 303 -14.20 12.64 1.48
C ARG A 303 -13.23 12.21 0.38
N GLN A 304 -13.63 11.24 -0.43
CA GLN A 304 -12.96 10.86 -1.67
C GLN A 304 -13.55 11.70 -2.81
N ASP A 305 -12.69 12.15 -3.73
CA ASP A 305 -13.05 12.45 -5.11
C ASP A 305 -12.92 11.11 -5.86
N VAL A 306 -14.04 10.51 -6.28
CA VAL A 306 -14.06 9.19 -6.96
C VAL A 306 -14.34 9.30 -8.44
N ASN A 307 -14.82 10.45 -8.92
CA ASN A 307 -15.06 10.69 -10.35
C ASN A 307 -13.82 11.29 -11.05
N GLY A 308 -12.88 11.88 -10.29
CA GLY A 308 -11.63 12.46 -10.74
C GLY A 308 -11.72 13.90 -11.29
N ASP A 309 -12.81 14.63 -11.02
CA ASP A 309 -13.06 15.97 -11.57
C ASP A 309 -12.51 17.13 -10.70
N GLY A 310 -12.10 16.84 -9.46
CA GLY A 310 -11.53 17.81 -8.52
C GLY A 310 -12.55 18.56 -7.65
N ALA A 311 -13.84 18.23 -7.73
CA ALA A 311 -14.86 18.64 -6.77
C ALA A 311 -15.00 17.62 -5.62
N LEU A 312 -16.00 17.87 -4.75
CA LEU A 312 -16.47 16.94 -3.70
C LEU A 312 -17.99 17.12 -3.60
N ASP A 313 -18.74 16.47 -4.48
CA ASP A 313 -20.17 16.73 -4.67
C ASP A 313 -21.09 15.53 -4.37
N ALA A 314 -22.19 15.35 -5.11
CA ALA A 314 -23.14 14.26 -4.97
C ALA A 314 -22.85 13.07 -5.90
N ALA A 315 -21.93 13.20 -6.86
CA ALA A 315 -21.36 12.06 -7.61
C ALA A 315 -20.34 11.28 -6.78
N ASP A 316 -19.80 11.89 -5.71
CA ASP A 316 -18.74 11.31 -4.89
C ASP A 316 -19.24 10.33 -3.82
N HIS A 317 -19.82 9.23 -4.30
CA HIS A 317 -20.48 8.18 -3.52
C HIS A 317 -19.87 6.79 -3.72
N VAL A 318 -20.19 5.84 -2.84
CA VAL A 318 -19.83 4.43 -3.05
C VAL A 318 -20.67 3.84 -4.20
N PRO A 319 -20.14 2.96 -5.06
CA PRO A 319 -20.81 2.59 -6.32
C PRO A 319 -22.23 2.01 -6.17
N ASP A 320 -22.51 1.30 -5.08
CA ASP A 320 -23.79 0.65 -4.78
C ASP A 320 -24.80 1.53 -4.02
N ALA A 321 -24.45 2.76 -3.63
CA ALA A 321 -25.36 3.63 -2.88
C ALA A 321 -25.09 5.13 -3.11
N ALA A 322 -25.84 5.75 -4.03
CA ALA A 322 -25.75 7.18 -4.37
C ALA A 322 -26.06 8.18 -3.22
N LEU A 323 -26.50 7.69 -2.05
CA LEU A 323 -26.69 8.50 -0.84
C LEU A 323 -25.57 8.34 0.19
N LEU A 324 -24.57 7.48 -0.06
CA LEU A 324 -23.46 7.22 0.86
C LEU A 324 -22.17 7.80 0.26
N PRO A 325 -21.68 8.96 0.73
CA PRO A 325 -20.46 9.56 0.21
C PRO A 325 -19.26 8.63 0.40
N ALA A 326 -18.37 8.58 -0.57
CA ALA A 326 -17.14 7.79 -0.46
C ALA A 326 -16.17 8.47 0.51
N LEU A 327 -15.70 7.76 1.55
CA LEU A 327 -14.85 8.31 2.61
C LEU A 327 -13.49 7.60 2.72
N PHE A 328 -12.45 8.37 3.04
CA PHE A 328 -11.19 7.86 3.61
C PHE A 328 -11.31 7.72 5.14
N PRO A 329 -10.57 6.80 5.78
CA PRO A 329 -9.72 5.78 5.14
C PRO A 329 -10.55 4.74 4.39
N MET A 330 -10.11 4.31 3.21
CA MET A 330 -10.68 3.16 2.52
C MET A 330 -10.23 1.89 3.23
N ALA A 331 -11.17 1.11 3.75
CA ALA A 331 -10.89 -0.23 4.23
C ALA A 331 -10.94 -1.23 3.08
N VAL A 332 -9.83 -1.93 2.83
CA VAL A 332 -9.72 -2.98 1.81
C VAL A 332 -9.26 -4.26 2.49
N PHE A 333 -10.01 -5.35 2.33
CA PHE A 333 -9.68 -6.65 2.89
C PHE A 333 -9.11 -7.53 1.78
N ALA A 334 -7.79 -7.71 1.74
CA ALA A 334 -7.10 -8.49 0.72
C ALA A 334 -6.89 -9.94 1.16
N LYS A 335 -7.22 -10.91 0.30
CA LYS A 335 -7.10 -12.34 0.63
C LYS A 335 -5.64 -12.77 0.80
N LEU A 336 -5.38 -13.55 1.84
CA LEU A 336 -4.06 -14.09 2.16
C LEU A 336 -3.86 -15.49 1.57
N GLU A 337 -2.61 -15.83 1.26
CA GLU A 337 -2.21 -17.16 0.79
C GLU A 337 -2.21 -18.17 1.96
N GLY A 338 -3.32 -18.89 2.10
CA GLY A 338 -3.51 -19.94 3.11
C GLY A 338 -3.74 -19.40 4.53
N ASP A 339 -3.76 -20.30 5.52
CA ASP A 339 -4.08 -19.95 6.91
C ASP A 339 -2.93 -19.24 7.67
N ALA A 340 -1.71 -19.17 7.13
CA ALA A 340 -0.49 -18.81 7.89
C ALA A 340 0.37 -17.68 7.30
N GLY A 341 0.05 -17.16 6.11
CA GLY A 341 0.87 -16.16 5.42
C GLY A 341 0.54 -14.70 5.79
N LEU A 342 1.55 -13.83 5.73
CA LEU A 342 1.38 -12.39 5.41
C LEU A 342 1.34 -12.13 3.89
N VAL A 343 1.52 -13.18 3.09
CA VAL A 343 1.58 -13.10 1.63
C VAL A 343 0.17 -12.91 1.09
N SER A 344 -0.10 -11.80 0.41
CA SER A 344 -1.33 -11.59 -0.35
C SER A 344 -1.43 -12.65 -1.46
N GLN A 345 -2.63 -13.21 -1.67
CA GLN A 345 -2.86 -14.22 -2.71
C GLN A 345 -2.48 -13.68 -4.09
N ALA A 346 -1.48 -14.30 -4.72
CA ALA A 346 -0.92 -13.83 -5.99
C ALA A 346 -1.82 -14.11 -7.22
N ALA A 347 -2.76 -15.07 -7.11
CA ALA A 347 -3.66 -15.46 -8.19
C ALA A 347 -4.92 -16.21 -7.66
N PRO A 348 -6.14 -15.81 -8.04
CA PRO A 348 -6.54 -14.45 -8.38
C PRO A 348 -6.35 -13.49 -7.19
N THR A 349 -6.26 -12.19 -7.46
CA THR A 349 -6.34 -11.18 -6.39
C THR A 349 -7.80 -11.05 -5.97
N VAL A 350 -8.12 -11.38 -4.71
CA VAL A 350 -9.48 -11.28 -4.16
C VAL A 350 -9.52 -10.25 -3.04
N LEU A 351 -10.44 -9.30 -3.14
CA LEU A 351 -10.59 -8.16 -2.22
C LEU A 351 -12.05 -8.00 -1.79
N LEU A 352 -12.32 -7.73 -0.51
CA LEU A 352 -13.60 -7.14 -0.08
C LEU A 352 -13.38 -5.66 0.24
N GLN A 353 -14.39 -4.82 0.04
CA GLN A 353 -14.34 -3.39 0.38
C GLN A 353 -15.17 -3.12 1.63
N GLY A 354 -14.59 -2.46 2.63
CA GLY A 354 -15.32 -1.93 3.77
C GLY A 354 -16.04 -0.63 3.42
N LEU A 355 -17.25 -0.46 3.95
CA LEU A 355 -17.93 0.83 4.03
C LEU A 355 -17.38 1.60 5.24
N THR A 356 -16.74 2.73 4.99
CA THR A 356 -16.24 3.62 6.04
C THR A 356 -17.38 4.54 6.51
N ILE A 357 -17.74 4.44 7.79
CA ILE A 357 -18.92 5.08 8.38
C ILE A 357 -18.46 6.20 9.30
N TYR A 358 -18.87 7.43 9.02
CA TYR A 358 -18.59 8.59 9.85
C TYR A 358 -19.65 8.71 10.96
N GLU A 359 -19.23 8.43 12.20
CA GLU A 359 -20.03 8.41 13.43
C GLU A 359 -21.12 7.32 13.43
N ASP A 360 -22.12 7.43 12.55
CA ASP A 360 -23.13 6.42 12.23
C ASP A 360 -23.59 6.54 10.76
N LEU A 361 -24.28 5.52 10.22
CA LEU A 361 -24.70 5.50 8.82
C LEU A 361 -25.75 6.58 8.48
N PRO A 362 -26.74 6.91 9.34
CA PRO A 362 -27.63 8.06 9.13
C PRO A 362 -26.88 9.40 9.01
N THR A 363 -25.83 9.63 9.81
CA THR A 363 -24.98 10.82 9.76
C THR A 363 -24.13 10.84 8.50
N THR A 364 -23.53 9.69 8.16
CA THR A 364 -22.78 9.50 6.91
C THR A 364 -23.62 9.84 5.69
N ALA A 365 -24.87 9.37 5.63
CA ALA A 365 -25.78 9.59 4.51
C ALA A 365 -26.43 10.98 4.47
N GLY A 366 -26.76 11.54 5.65
CA GLY A 366 -27.65 12.70 5.76
C GLY A 366 -26.99 14.02 6.16
N GLN A 367 -25.74 14.01 6.65
CA GLN A 367 -25.09 15.20 7.20
C GLN A 367 -23.77 15.57 6.50
N LEU A 368 -23.11 14.62 5.83
CA LEU A 368 -21.90 14.89 5.04
C LEU A 368 -22.23 15.48 3.66
N GLY A 369 -22.38 16.81 3.61
CA GLY A 369 -22.61 17.55 2.37
C GLY A 369 -21.35 17.73 1.49
N SER A 370 -21.39 18.71 0.59
CA SER A 370 -20.28 19.09 -0.30
C SER A 370 -19.19 19.92 0.40
N GLU A 371 -18.94 19.69 1.69
CA GLU A 371 -17.88 20.34 2.46
C GLU A 371 -16.65 19.44 2.58
N THR A 372 -15.46 20.04 2.64
CA THR A 372 -14.19 19.32 2.76
C THR A 372 -14.06 18.70 4.15
N LEU A 373 -14.33 17.40 4.27
CA LEU A 373 -14.06 16.64 5.49
C LEU A 373 -12.55 16.42 5.66
N ASN A 374 -12.04 16.75 6.85
CA ASN A 374 -10.66 16.49 7.29
C ASN A 374 -10.66 16.43 8.82
N ASP A 375 -11.13 15.30 9.37
CA ASP A 375 -11.45 15.18 10.79
C ASP A 375 -10.66 14.01 11.45
N PRO A 376 -9.63 14.30 12.26
CA PRO A 376 -8.83 13.29 12.95
C PRO A 376 -9.55 12.73 14.18
N LYS A 377 -10.03 11.48 14.08
CA LYS A 377 -10.66 10.74 15.18
C LYS A 377 -9.66 9.77 15.85
N GLU A 378 -9.92 9.40 17.10
CA GLU A 378 -9.21 8.29 17.78
C GLU A 378 -9.65 6.89 17.27
N SER A 379 -10.78 6.79 16.56
CA SER A 379 -11.27 5.53 16.00
C SER A 379 -12.05 5.73 14.70
N ALA A 380 -12.02 4.71 13.82
CA ALA A 380 -12.84 4.60 12.63
C ALA A 380 -13.86 3.45 12.74
N LEU A 381 -15.03 3.59 12.11
CA LEU A 381 -16.05 2.54 12.05
C LEU A 381 -16.15 2.01 10.62
N ILE A 382 -15.89 0.71 10.44
CA ILE A 382 -15.88 0.04 9.13
C ILE A 382 -16.95 -1.04 9.10
N GLY A 383 -17.97 -0.91 8.25
CA GLY A 383 -18.90 -1.99 7.94
C GLY A 383 -18.35 -2.91 6.84
N LEU A 384 -18.24 -4.21 7.09
CA LEU A 384 -17.84 -5.18 6.07
C LEU A 384 -19.01 -5.38 5.09
N ARG A 385 -18.86 -4.93 3.83
CA ARG A 385 -19.82 -5.25 2.76
C ARG A 385 -19.65 -6.71 2.34
N PRO A 386 -20.73 -7.50 2.17
CA PRO A 386 -20.63 -8.91 1.81
C PRO A 386 -20.49 -9.07 0.28
N ALA A 387 -19.43 -8.45 -0.24
CA ALA A 387 -19.12 -8.31 -1.66
C ALA A 387 -17.60 -8.47 -1.89
N ALA A 388 -17.19 -9.32 -2.84
CA ALA A 388 -15.79 -9.61 -3.15
C ALA A 388 -15.45 -9.34 -4.62
N LEU A 389 -14.50 -8.45 -4.87
CA LEU A 389 -13.90 -8.21 -6.18
C LEU A 389 -12.79 -9.25 -6.43
N CYS A 390 -12.86 -9.93 -7.58
CA CYS A 390 -11.94 -10.98 -7.99
C CYS A 390 -11.26 -10.62 -9.32
N LEU A 391 -9.94 -10.50 -9.30
CA LEU A 391 -9.14 -10.12 -10.46
C LEU A 391 -8.21 -11.28 -10.89
N PRO A 392 -8.56 -12.01 -11.96
CA PRO A 392 -7.75 -13.08 -12.53
C PRO A 392 -6.49 -12.54 -13.23
N PRO A 393 -5.26 -12.98 -12.88
CA PRO A 393 -4.05 -12.56 -13.58
C PRO A 393 -3.93 -13.17 -14.99
N GLU A 394 -4.63 -14.27 -15.28
CA GLU A 394 -4.66 -14.91 -16.60
C GLU A 394 -5.61 -14.23 -17.59
N ARG A 395 -6.52 -13.38 -17.10
CA ARG A 395 -7.41 -12.51 -17.89
C ARG A 395 -7.30 -11.07 -17.35
N PRO A 396 -6.18 -10.37 -17.62
CA PRO A 396 -5.87 -9.08 -17.01
C PRO A 396 -6.86 -7.97 -17.40
N ASP A 397 -7.60 -8.14 -18.49
CA ASP A 397 -8.59 -7.21 -19.02
C ASP A 397 -10.01 -7.49 -18.48
N GLU A 398 -10.16 -8.43 -17.53
CA GLU A 398 -11.41 -8.85 -16.89
C GLU A 398 -11.33 -8.81 -15.35
N GLY A 399 -12.49 -8.90 -14.71
CA GLY A 399 -12.70 -9.09 -13.27
C GLY A 399 -14.18 -9.30 -12.95
N VAL A 400 -14.48 -9.79 -11.74
CA VAL A 400 -15.86 -10.01 -11.29
C VAL A 400 -16.07 -9.44 -9.89
N LEU A 401 -17.16 -8.70 -9.68
CA LEU A 401 -17.67 -8.37 -8.35
C LEU A 401 -18.73 -9.42 -7.95
N VAL A 402 -18.44 -10.18 -6.91
CA VAL A 402 -19.34 -11.20 -6.35
C VAL A 402 -20.11 -10.63 -5.18
N LEU A 403 -21.44 -10.59 -5.30
CA LEU A 403 -22.37 -10.27 -4.22
C LEU A 403 -22.85 -11.59 -3.58
N SER A 404 -22.76 -11.70 -2.26
CA SER A 404 -23.14 -12.90 -1.50
C SER A 404 -24.60 -13.36 -1.73
N ARG A 405 -25.50 -12.41 -1.98
CA ARG A 405 -26.94 -12.58 -2.19
C ARG A 405 -27.45 -11.48 -3.15
N GLU A 406 -28.55 -11.73 -3.85
CA GLU A 406 -29.27 -10.71 -4.65
C GLU A 406 -30.10 -9.77 -3.77
N ARG A 407 -30.66 -10.31 -2.68
CA ARG A 407 -31.63 -9.63 -1.81
C ARG A 407 -31.28 -9.81 -0.34
N ASP A 408 -31.70 -8.87 0.49
CA ASP A 408 -31.68 -9.00 1.96
C ASP A 408 -32.76 -9.99 2.45
N ARG A 409 -32.89 -10.17 3.78
CA ARG A 409 -33.94 -11.05 4.35
C ARG A 409 -35.36 -10.47 4.27
N ASN A 410 -35.49 -9.20 3.92
CA ASN A 410 -36.75 -8.45 3.80
C ASN A 410 -37.19 -8.26 2.33
N ASP A 411 -36.56 -8.98 1.38
CA ASP A 411 -36.82 -8.98 -0.07
C ASP A 411 -36.38 -7.70 -0.82
N ASN A 412 -35.63 -6.79 -0.16
CA ASN A 412 -35.03 -5.63 -0.80
C ASN A 412 -33.84 -6.05 -1.67
N GLU A 413 -33.69 -5.42 -2.84
CA GLU A 413 -32.56 -5.63 -3.75
C GLU A 413 -31.29 -5.00 -3.19
N ILE A 414 -30.22 -5.80 -3.05
CA ILE A 414 -28.90 -5.30 -2.58
C ILE A 414 -28.26 -4.43 -3.66
N LEU A 415 -28.41 -4.81 -4.92
CA LEU A 415 -28.15 -3.95 -6.07
C LEU A 415 -29.29 -4.13 -7.09
N PRO A 416 -30.14 -3.12 -7.33
CA PRO A 416 -31.26 -3.22 -8.26
C PRO A 416 -30.81 -3.50 -9.70
N GLU A 417 -31.55 -4.38 -10.41
CA GLU A 417 -31.17 -4.85 -11.77
C GLU A 417 -30.92 -3.70 -12.76
N ARG A 418 -31.69 -2.61 -12.64
CA ARG A 418 -31.55 -1.39 -13.45
C ARG A 418 -30.26 -0.59 -13.21
N ASP A 419 -29.63 -0.75 -12.04
CA ASP A 419 -28.47 0.01 -11.58
C ASP A 419 -27.15 -0.79 -11.81
N VAL A 420 -27.26 -2.12 -11.99
CA VAL A 420 -26.13 -3.02 -12.33
C VAL A 420 -25.24 -2.51 -13.47
N PRO A 421 -25.76 -2.07 -14.64
CA PRO A 421 -24.91 -1.65 -15.76
C PRO A 421 -24.11 -0.36 -15.47
N GLU A 422 -24.60 0.47 -14.55
CA GLU A 422 -23.91 1.70 -14.12
C GLU A 422 -22.76 1.35 -13.16
N VAL A 423 -22.99 0.42 -12.23
CA VAL A 423 -21.94 -0.11 -11.33
C VAL A 423 -20.86 -0.88 -12.11
N GLU A 424 -21.25 -1.71 -13.08
CA GLU A 424 -20.31 -2.39 -13.98
C GLU A 424 -19.46 -1.38 -14.77
N ALA A 425 -20.08 -0.33 -15.32
CA ALA A 425 -19.36 0.72 -16.07
C ALA A 425 -18.41 1.53 -15.18
N ALA A 426 -18.85 1.93 -13.98
CA ALA A 426 -18.05 2.71 -13.03
C ALA A 426 -16.82 1.92 -12.54
N LEU A 427 -17.03 0.68 -12.09
CA LEU A 427 -15.92 -0.20 -11.67
C LEU A 427 -14.98 -0.55 -12.82
N SER A 428 -15.52 -0.71 -14.04
CA SER A 428 -14.70 -0.97 -15.23
C SER A 428 -13.80 0.22 -15.59
N ALA A 429 -14.32 1.44 -15.50
CA ALA A 429 -13.55 2.66 -15.69
C ALA A 429 -12.49 2.84 -14.61
N GLN A 430 -12.84 2.63 -13.34
CA GLN A 430 -11.93 2.76 -12.20
C GLN A 430 -10.76 1.75 -12.25
N LEU A 431 -11.01 0.51 -12.67
CA LEU A 431 -10.03 -0.59 -12.64
C LEU A 431 -9.34 -0.88 -13.99
N GLY A 432 -9.65 -0.08 -15.02
CA GLY A 432 -9.05 -0.17 -16.36
C GLY A 432 -9.29 -1.49 -17.09
N ARG A 433 -10.41 -2.17 -16.80
CA ARG A 433 -10.72 -3.55 -17.21
C ARG A 433 -12.22 -3.79 -17.24
N THR A 434 -12.69 -4.86 -17.86
CA THR A 434 -14.12 -5.23 -17.82
C THR A 434 -14.48 -5.85 -16.48
N ILE A 435 -15.36 -5.22 -15.70
CA ILE A 435 -15.93 -5.77 -14.46
C ILE A 435 -17.37 -6.20 -14.71
N THR A 436 -17.71 -7.44 -14.37
CA THR A 436 -19.10 -7.91 -14.34
C THR A 436 -19.56 -8.26 -12.93
N ILE A 437 -20.88 -8.25 -12.69
CA ILE A 437 -21.47 -8.59 -11.40
C ILE A 437 -22.01 -10.03 -11.41
N ALA A 438 -21.76 -10.77 -10.33
CA ALA A 438 -22.24 -12.14 -10.13
C ALA A 438 -22.82 -12.31 -8.72
N TYR A 439 -23.80 -13.21 -8.59
CA TYR A 439 -24.36 -13.60 -7.29
C TYR A 439 -23.88 -15.01 -6.91
N GLY A 440 -23.36 -15.15 -5.69
CA GLY A 440 -22.85 -16.42 -5.19
C GLY A 440 -21.91 -16.27 -4.00
N CYS A 441 -21.49 -17.40 -3.43
CA CYS A 441 -20.79 -17.39 -2.15
C CYS A 441 -19.36 -16.82 -2.25
N LEU A 442 -19.02 -15.97 -1.28
CA LEU A 442 -17.76 -15.22 -1.21
C LEU A 442 -16.56 -16.18 -1.03
N PRO A 443 -15.36 -15.84 -1.53
CA PRO A 443 -14.26 -16.81 -1.57
C PRO A 443 -13.67 -17.07 -0.16
N GLU A 444 -13.83 -18.27 0.38
CA GLU A 444 -13.35 -18.65 1.71
C GLU A 444 -11.83 -18.44 1.89
N GLY A 445 -11.40 -17.99 3.07
CA GLY A 445 -10.00 -17.73 3.41
C GLY A 445 -9.79 -16.66 4.51
N ARG A 446 -8.54 -16.46 4.95
CA ARG A 446 -8.13 -15.30 5.77
C ARG A 446 -7.93 -14.07 4.88
N TYR A 447 -8.22 -12.90 5.42
CA TYR A 447 -8.09 -11.61 4.75
C TYR A 447 -7.38 -10.60 5.66
N ALA A 448 -6.42 -9.88 5.08
CA ALA A 448 -5.74 -8.75 5.70
C ALA A 448 -6.48 -7.45 5.42
N LEU A 449 -6.79 -6.70 6.48
CA LEU A 449 -7.36 -5.37 6.43
C LEU A 449 -6.25 -4.33 6.20
N SER A 450 -6.28 -3.68 5.05
CA SER A 450 -5.55 -2.45 4.76
C SER A 450 -6.45 -1.23 4.97
N LEU A 451 -5.96 -0.20 5.65
CA LEU A 451 -6.51 1.16 5.53
C LEU A 451 -5.66 1.94 4.53
N VAL A 452 -6.31 2.56 3.54
CA VAL A 452 -5.70 3.37 2.48
C VAL A 452 -6.22 4.80 2.56
N TYR A 453 -5.34 5.77 2.37
CA TYR A 453 -5.63 7.20 2.29
C TYR A 453 -5.49 7.73 0.86
N GLY A 454 -6.12 8.87 0.55
CA GLY A 454 -5.99 9.55 -0.75
C GLY A 454 -4.58 10.05 -1.07
N THR A 455 -3.68 10.06 -0.08
CA THR A 455 -2.24 10.28 -0.25
C THR A 455 -1.49 9.03 -0.75
N GLY A 456 -2.17 7.88 -0.88
CA GLY A 456 -1.55 6.57 -1.12
C GLY A 456 -0.90 5.95 0.12
N GLN A 457 -0.90 6.64 1.27
CA GLN A 457 -0.38 6.10 2.53
C GLN A 457 -1.33 5.01 3.07
N ALA A 458 -0.75 3.91 3.54
CA ALA A 458 -1.50 2.76 4.03
C ALA A 458 -0.81 2.02 5.18
N TRP A 459 -1.64 1.29 5.93
CA TRP A 459 -1.24 0.31 6.93
C TRP A 459 -2.07 -0.95 6.79
N THR A 460 -1.47 -2.11 7.03
CA THR A 460 -2.11 -3.42 6.88
C THR A 460 -2.07 -4.17 8.20
N VAL A 461 -3.14 -4.87 8.56
CA VAL A 461 -3.17 -5.91 9.59
C VAL A 461 -3.78 -7.20 9.02
N PRO A 462 -3.19 -8.39 9.24
CA PRO A 462 -1.97 -8.63 9.98
C PRO A 462 -0.72 -8.10 9.27
N ASN A 463 0.35 -7.88 10.03
CA ASN A 463 1.67 -7.46 9.51
C ASN A 463 2.81 -8.16 10.27
N GLU A 464 4.06 -7.83 9.92
CA GLU A 464 5.27 -8.41 10.49
C GLU A 464 5.33 -8.25 12.02
N ALA A 465 4.79 -7.18 12.59
CA ALA A 465 4.78 -6.98 14.04
C ALA A 465 3.90 -8.01 14.76
N GLY A 466 2.87 -8.57 14.11
CA GLY A 466 1.95 -9.56 14.69
C GLY A 466 2.13 -11.00 14.24
N ILE A 467 2.66 -11.28 13.04
CA ILE A 467 2.93 -12.65 12.57
C ILE A 467 4.40 -13.02 12.74
N CYS A 468 4.66 -14.28 13.09
CA CYS A 468 5.99 -14.85 13.18
C CYS A 468 6.42 -15.48 11.84
N ALA A 469 7.55 -15.07 11.29
CA ALA A 469 8.11 -15.74 10.12
C ALA A 469 8.58 -17.18 10.44
N PRO A 470 8.66 -18.10 9.45
CA PRO A 470 9.13 -19.48 9.67
C PRO A 470 10.56 -19.59 10.24
N SER A 471 11.38 -18.56 10.06
CA SER A 471 12.74 -18.42 10.61
C SER A 471 12.79 -18.04 12.10
N GLU A 472 11.70 -17.49 12.65
CA GLU A 472 11.57 -17.01 14.03
C GLU A 472 10.24 -17.50 14.63
N PRO A 473 10.03 -18.83 14.74
CA PRO A 473 8.76 -19.41 15.15
C PRO A 473 8.29 -18.90 16.52
N ARG A 474 6.97 -18.90 16.72
CA ARG A 474 6.30 -18.39 17.92
C ARG A 474 6.83 -19.08 19.18
N THR A 475 7.59 -18.34 20.00
CA THR A 475 8.18 -18.82 21.26
C THR A 475 7.26 -18.59 22.46
N SER A 476 6.33 -17.63 22.37
CA SER A 476 5.32 -17.38 23.40
C SER A 476 4.07 -16.70 22.81
N ALA A 477 3.09 -16.35 23.66
CA ALA A 477 1.94 -15.57 23.22
C ALA A 477 2.34 -14.24 22.53
N GLY A 478 3.38 -13.57 23.05
CA GLY A 478 3.86 -12.25 22.62
C GLY A 478 5.31 -12.23 22.11
N ALA A 479 5.83 -13.33 21.56
CA ALA A 479 7.16 -13.35 20.95
C ALA A 479 7.29 -14.33 19.76
N CYS A 480 8.04 -13.89 18.75
CA CYS A 480 8.49 -14.65 17.57
C CYS A 480 10.01 -14.79 17.67
N GLY A 481 10.54 -15.99 17.94
CA GLY A 481 11.96 -16.14 18.29
C GLY A 481 12.36 -15.26 19.49
N GLN A 482 13.13 -14.20 19.22
CA GLN A 482 13.53 -13.14 20.18
C GLN A 482 12.77 -11.80 20.00
N ARG A 483 12.01 -11.66 18.91
CA ARG A 483 11.30 -10.42 18.56
C ARG A 483 9.96 -10.33 19.32
N PRO A 484 9.56 -9.16 19.83
CA PRO A 484 8.21 -8.94 20.35
C PRO A 484 7.14 -9.20 19.27
N ARG A 485 6.06 -9.88 19.65
CA ARG A 485 4.87 -10.08 18.81
C ARG A 485 3.72 -9.26 19.38
N LEU A 486 3.20 -8.33 18.58
CA LEU A 486 2.03 -7.51 18.90
C LEU A 486 0.77 -8.29 18.52
N ALA A 487 -0.01 -8.74 19.50
CA ALA A 487 -1.19 -9.56 19.24
C ALA A 487 -2.29 -8.79 18.51
N SER A 488 -2.38 -7.47 18.70
CA SER A 488 -3.31 -6.60 17.97
C SER A 488 -3.04 -6.53 16.46
N GLN A 489 -1.83 -6.90 16.02
CA GLN A 489 -1.38 -6.86 14.63
C GLN A 489 -1.42 -8.24 13.92
N ASP A 490 -2.15 -9.22 14.47
CA ASP A 490 -2.44 -10.52 13.84
C ASP A 490 -3.95 -10.74 13.55
N VAL A 491 -4.78 -9.73 13.84
CA VAL A 491 -6.24 -9.84 13.66
C VAL A 491 -6.58 -9.86 12.17
N VAL A 492 -7.39 -10.84 11.77
CA VAL A 492 -7.89 -11.02 10.39
C VAL A 492 -9.41 -11.01 10.33
N VAL A 493 -9.94 -10.67 9.15
CA VAL A 493 -11.27 -11.15 8.74
C VAL A 493 -11.13 -12.53 8.10
N ARG A 494 -12.09 -13.42 8.32
CA ARG A 494 -12.17 -14.72 7.68
C ARG A 494 -13.53 -14.91 7.05
N ILE A 495 -13.54 -15.15 5.74
CA ILE A 495 -14.69 -15.77 5.08
C ILE A 495 -14.58 -17.27 5.33
N GLY A 496 -15.55 -17.83 6.06
CA GLY A 496 -15.64 -19.24 6.41
C GLY A 496 -16.75 -19.97 5.66
N PRO A 497 -17.02 -21.24 6.04
CA PRO A 497 -18.10 -22.04 5.46
C PRO A 497 -19.46 -21.34 5.53
N PRO A 498 -20.38 -21.66 4.60
CA PRO A 498 -21.68 -21.02 4.53
C PRO A 498 -22.67 -21.54 5.60
N ASP A 499 -23.57 -20.66 6.02
CA ASP A 499 -24.74 -20.99 6.85
C ASP A 499 -25.81 -21.73 6.02
N ASP A 500 -25.92 -21.43 4.72
CA ASP A 500 -26.71 -22.20 3.74
C ASP A 500 -25.84 -22.88 2.66
N PRO A 501 -25.34 -24.10 2.91
CA PRO A 501 -24.63 -24.90 1.91
C PRO A 501 -25.47 -25.28 0.68
N VAL A 502 -26.80 -25.21 0.74
CA VAL A 502 -27.67 -25.50 -0.41
C VAL A 502 -27.69 -24.32 -1.37
N TYR A 503 -27.69 -23.09 -0.85
CA TYR A 503 -27.51 -21.89 -1.66
C TYR A 503 -26.15 -21.89 -2.38
N CYS A 504 -25.05 -22.18 -1.71
CA CYS A 504 -23.73 -22.24 -2.36
C CYS A 504 -23.55 -23.40 -3.34
N ALA A 505 -24.30 -24.50 -3.19
CA ALA A 505 -24.33 -25.57 -4.17
C ALA A 505 -25.08 -25.19 -5.47
N GLN A 506 -25.89 -24.12 -5.43
CA GLN A 506 -26.63 -23.57 -6.57
C GLN A 506 -25.96 -22.31 -7.14
N ASN A 507 -25.35 -21.50 -6.27
CA ASN A 507 -24.70 -20.22 -6.56
C ASN A 507 -23.25 -20.29 -6.01
N PRO A 508 -22.39 -21.14 -6.61
CA PRO A 508 -21.03 -21.33 -6.13
C PRO A 508 -20.19 -20.06 -6.30
N THR A 509 -19.09 -19.98 -5.56
CA THR A 509 -18.04 -18.98 -5.80
C THR A 509 -17.63 -19.00 -7.28
N PRO A 510 -17.75 -17.88 -8.03
CA PRO A 510 -17.41 -17.84 -9.45
C PRO A 510 -15.96 -18.24 -9.75
N GLU A 511 -15.75 -18.91 -10.88
CA GLU A 511 -14.42 -19.38 -11.34
C GLU A 511 -13.32 -18.30 -11.29
N PRO A 512 -13.56 -17.01 -11.67
CA PRO A 512 -12.54 -15.95 -11.57
C PRO A 512 -12.06 -15.60 -10.15
N CYS A 513 -12.71 -16.14 -9.11
CA CYS A 513 -12.34 -15.98 -7.70
C CYS A 513 -11.63 -17.21 -7.10
N LEU A 514 -11.59 -18.32 -7.83
CA LEU A 514 -10.96 -19.56 -7.38
C LEU A 514 -9.47 -19.56 -7.77
N PRO A 515 -8.57 -20.15 -6.96
CA PRO A 515 -7.19 -20.39 -7.38
C PRO A 515 -7.15 -21.22 -8.67
N PRO A 516 -6.18 -20.99 -9.57
CA PRO A 516 -5.99 -21.82 -10.75
C PRO A 516 -5.69 -23.30 -10.36
N PRO A 517 -6.14 -24.28 -11.17
CA PRO A 517 -6.10 -25.71 -10.86
C PRO A 517 -4.72 -26.38 -11.06
#